data_AF-A0A239FML8-F1
#
_entry.id   AF-A0A239FML8-F1
#
_cell.length_a   1.000
_cell.length_b   1.000
_cell.length_c   1.000
_cell.angle_alpha   90.00
_cell.angle_beta   90.00
_cell.angle_gamma   90.00
#
_symmetry.space_group_name_H-M   'P 1'
#
loop_
_entity.id
_entity.type
_entity.pdbx_description
1 polymer ?
#
loop_
_entity_poly.entity_id
_entity_poly.type
_entity_poly.pdbx_seq_one_letter_code
_entity_poly.pdbx_strand_id
1 'polypeptide(L)'
;MTRFWPLARGHKVTDMFGWQDWRQAVHWGVDFGKDGGSGGLPVFASQGGTVQYSGAASGFGSWVVVDHPTGDGSGATVYGHVIPEVKVGERVEAGQRIARINPTKGPGNGNVSPHLHFEWHRYAYVDRRNERDVLDPLPLLAGAAYPGDAPATVPPVQETPVNSLGIPFGKYKGWRGDPTWLAEVIRAAGLPLIEHEGWRNRGHGDFREVLGVLCHHTAGGGKNDWRIVQDGRPDLPGPLAQLVLEKDGTVRLIAVGVCWHAGRGKWPGWETNNANFQTIGVEAVSRGTAPWDWTDVQLRNYKILCAAIMNALGRRAA
;
A
#
# COMPACT_ATOMS: atom_id res chain seq x y z
N MET A 1 8.17 -9.73 14.07
CA MET A 1 7.04 -8.81 14.32
C MET A 1 5.94 -9.61 15.00
N THR A 2 5.33 -9.04 16.04
CA THR A 2 4.32 -9.76 16.84
C THR A 2 2.96 -9.65 16.16
N ARG A 3 2.37 -10.79 15.84
CA ARG A 3 0.97 -10.87 15.37
C ARG A 3 0.06 -11.17 16.55
N PHE A 4 -1.19 -10.75 16.43
CA PHE A 4 -2.25 -11.05 17.39
C PHE A 4 -3.38 -11.81 16.73
N TRP A 5 -4.04 -12.68 17.50
CA TRP A 5 -5.36 -13.17 17.15
C TRP A 5 -6.36 -12.00 17.10
N PRO A 6 -7.29 -11.97 16.15
CA PRO A 6 -8.25 -10.87 16.04
C PRO A 6 -9.34 -10.92 17.12
N LEU A 7 -9.42 -12.00 17.90
CA LEU A 7 -10.30 -12.19 19.04
C LEU A 7 -9.51 -12.71 20.25
N ALA A 8 -10.04 -12.47 21.44
CA ALA A 8 -9.51 -13.02 22.69
C ALA A 8 -9.56 -14.56 22.71
N ARG A 9 -8.85 -15.16 23.69
CA ARG A 9 -8.79 -16.61 23.89
C ARG A 9 -10.19 -17.20 24.12
N GLY A 10 -10.39 -18.43 23.65
CA GLY A 10 -11.68 -19.13 23.75
C GLY A 10 -12.65 -18.84 22.61
N HIS A 11 -12.20 -18.16 21.54
CA HIS A 11 -12.89 -18.17 20.26
C HIS A 11 -12.75 -19.56 19.58
N LYS A 12 -13.58 -19.80 18.57
CA LYS A 12 -13.50 -20.96 17.69
C LYS A 12 -13.57 -20.52 16.22
N VAL A 13 -13.00 -21.33 15.35
CA VAL A 13 -13.25 -21.22 13.91
C VAL A 13 -14.66 -21.77 13.64
N THR A 14 -15.51 -20.98 12.99
CA THR A 14 -16.86 -21.38 12.60
C THR A 14 -16.98 -21.68 11.12
N ASP A 15 -16.12 -21.10 10.28
CA ASP A 15 -16.03 -21.44 8.86
C ASP A 15 -14.60 -21.26 8.35
N MET A 16 -14.16 -22.14 7.46
CA MET A 16 -12.77 -22.23 6.98
C MET A 16 -12.54 -21.46 5.69
N PHE A 17 -11.31 -21.03 5.46
CA PHE A 17 -10.86 -20.51 4.17
C PHE A 17 -10.90 -21.60 3.09
N GLY A 18 -11.20 -21.22 1.85
CA GLY A 18 -11.14 -22.11 0.69
C GLY A 18 -12.51 -22.48 0.12
N TRP A 19 -12.53 -23.51 -0.74
CA TRP A 19 -13.76 -23.96 -1.41
C TRP A 19 -14.76 -24.55 -0.41
N GLN A 20 -16.01 -24.06 -0.47
CA GLN A 20 -17.10 -24.49 0.40
C GLN A 20 -18.20 -25.14 -0.44
N ASP A 21 -18.32 -26.47 -0.36
CA ASP A 21 -19.25 -27.25 -1.19
C ASP A 21 -20.71 -26.80 -1.05
N TRP A 22 -21.12 -26.44 0.16
CA TRP A 22 -22.50 -26.00 0.45
C TRP A 22 -22.80 -24.58 -0.05
N ARG A 23 -21.78 -23.71 -0.17
CA ARG A 23 -21.92 -22.37 -0.78
C ARG A 23 -21.68 -22.40 -2.29
N GLN A 24 -21.13 -23.50 -2.82
CA GLN A 24 -20.58 -23.62 -4.19
C GLN A 24 -19.68 -22.43 -4.55
N ALA A 25 -18.89 -21.96 -3.59
CA ALA A 25 -18.07 -20.77 -3.72
C ALA A 25 -16.82 -20.87 -2.84
N VAL A 26 -15.80 -20.08 -3.18
CA VAL A 26 -14.62 -19.90 -2.34
C VAL A 26 -14.93 -18.92 -1.21
N HIS A 27 -14.66 -19.33 0.02
CA HIS A 27 -14.63 -18.47 1.19
C HIS A 27 -13.23 -17.85 1.32
N TRP A 28 -13.14 -16.55 1.08
CA TRP A 28 -11.87 -15.80 1.04
C TRP A 28 -11.33 -15.38 2.41
N GLY A 29 -11.90 -15.89 3.48
CA GLY A 29 -11.49 -15.60 4.84
C GLY A 29 -11.75 -16.77 5.76
N VAL A 30 -11.62 -16.51 7.05
CA VAL A 30 -11.98 -17.43 8.12
C VAL A 30 -13.02 -16.74 8.99
N ASP A 31 -14.08 -17.46 9.30
CA ASP A 31 -15.10 -16.97 10.21
C ASP A 31 -14.77 -17.43 11.62
N PHE A 32 -14.77 -16.50 12.56
CA PHE A 32 -14.55 -16.76 13.98
C PHE A 32 -15.78 -16.42 14.81
N GLY A 33 -16.04 -17.25 15.81
CA GLY A 33 -17.11 -17.01 16.78
C GLY A 33 -16.78 -17.53 18.16
N LYS A 34 -17.78 -17.57 19.03
CA LYS A 34 -17.68 -18.15 20.37
C LYS A 34 -18.97 -18.86 20.76
N ASP A 35 -18.85 -19.91 21.56
CA ASP A 35 -20.02 -20.54 22.19
C ASP A 35 -20.73 -19.55 23.12
N GLY A 36 -22.06 -19.58 23.13
CA GLY A 36 -22.89 -18.59 23.83
C GLY A 36 -23.13 -17.29 23.06
N GLY A 37 -22.55 -17.13 21.86
CA GLY A 37 -22.79 -16.01 20.95
C GLY A 37 -21.61 -15.05 20.86
N SER A 38 -21.41 -14.48 19.66
CA SER A 38 -20.26 -13.61 19.36
C SER A 38 -20.60 -12.12 19.28
N GLY A 39 -21.88 -11.76 19.34
CA GLY A 39 -22.32 -10.37 19.21
C GLY A 39 -21.70 -9.46 20.26
N GLY A 40 -21.11 -8.35 19.83
CA GLY A 40 -20.45 -7.38 20.71
C GLY A 40 -19.06 -7.78 21.21
N LEU A 41 -18.54 -8.97 20.86
CA LEU A 41 -17.17 -9.32 21.23
C LEU A 41 -16.17 -8.33 20.62
N PRO A 42 -15.13 -7.91 21.38
CA PRO A 42 -14.12 -6.98 20.88
C PRO A 42 -13.26 -7.64 19.80
N VAL A 43 -12.95 -6.87 18.76
CA VAL A 43 -12.12 -7.25 17.62
C VAL A 43 -10.85 -6.41 17.62
N PHE A 44 -9.71 -7.06 17.43
CA PHE A 44 -8.38 -6.48 17.55
C PHE A 44 -7.61 -6.57 16.24
N ALA A 45 -6.73 -5.61 15.98
CA ALA A 45 -5.86 -5.63 14.81
C ALA A 45 -4.83 -6.76 14.93
N SER A 46 -4.82 -7.68 13.98
CA SER A 46 -3.87 -8.81 13.95
C SER A 46 -2.43 -8.37 13.68
N GLN A 47 -2.26 -7.20 13.07
CA GLN A 47 -0.96 -6.59 12.73
C GLN A 47 -1.11 -5.06 12.72
N GLY A 48 -0.03 -4.33 13.06
CA GLY A 48 -0.02 -2.87 13.06
C GLY A 48 -0.11 -2.30 11.65
N GLY A 49 -0.73 -1.14 11.49
CA GLY A 49 -0.94 -0.54 10.17
C GLY A 49 -1.91 0.64 10.17
N THR A 50 -2.28 1.09 8.98
CA THR A 50 -3.18 2.23 8.80
C THR A 50 -4.55 1.76 8.34
N VAL A 51 -5.62 2.26 8.96
CA VAL A 51 -6.99 1.96 8.57
C VAL A 51 -7.27 2.53 7.17
N GLN A 52 -7.42 1.65 6.19
CA GLN A 52 -7.71 2.00 4.79
C GLN A 52 -9.21 2.20 4.57
N TYR A 53 -10.04 1.34 5.16
CA TYR A 53 -11.50 1.39 5.10
C TYR A 53 -12.10 1.19 6.50
N SER A 54 -13.18 1.91 6.80
CA SER A 54 -13.95 1.77 8.03
C SER A 54 -15.38 2.24 7.79
N GLY A 55 -16.36 1.36 7.99
CA GLY A 55 -17.78 1.68 7.80
C GLY A 55 -18.54 0.64 6.98
N ALA A 56 -19.58 1.06 6.27
CA ALA A 56 -20.44 0.16 5.49
C ALA A 56 -19.72 -0.43 4.27
N ALA A 57 -19.98 -1.71 3.96
CA ALA A 57 -19.45 -2.40 2.80
C ALA A 57 -20.39 -3.47 2.26
N SER A 58 -20.51 -3.55 0.94
CA SER A 58 -21.25 -4.61 0.27
C SER A 58 -20.61 -5.97 0.57
N GLY A 59 -21.42 -6.98 0.89
CA GLY A 59 -20.95 -8.33 1.25
C GLY A 59 -20.41 -8.47 2.69
N PHE A 60 -20.00 -7.38 3.35
CA PHE A 60 -19.50 -7.41 4.74
C PHE A 60 -20.43 -6.72 5.74
N GLY A 61 -21.45 -6.01 5.27
CA GLY A 61 -22.31 -5.18 6.10
C GLY A 61 -21.54 -3.95 6.56
N SER A 62 -20.68 -4.10 7.56
CA SER A 62 -19.68 -3.11 7.94
C SER A 62 -18.36 -3.79 8.24
N TRP A 63 -17.27 -3.09 7.94
CA TRP A 63 -15.92 -3.62 7.98
C TRP A 63 -14.89 -2.61 8.45
N VAL A 64 -13.73 -3.14 8.80
CA VAL A 64 -12.46 -2.41 8.90
C VAL A 64 -11.45 -3.10 7.99
N VAL A 65 -10.64 -2.33 7.28
CA VAL A 65 -9.48 -2.83 6.53
C VAL A 65 -8.25 -2.09 7.00
N VAL A 66 -7.21 -2.82 7.37
CA VAL A 66 -5.93 -2.26 7.80
C VAL A 66 -4.86 -2.60 6.77
N ASP A 67 -4.25 -1.59 6.19
CA ASP A 67 -3.06 -1.72 5.33
C ASP A 67 -1.81 -1.74 6.20
N HIS A 68 -0.96 -2.74 6.00
CA HIS A 68 0.24 -2.93 6.82
C HIS A 68 1.47 -2.50 6.04
N PRO A 69 2.20 -1.46 6.49
CA PRO A 69 3.44 -1.06 5.84
C PRO A 69 4.51 -2.15 5.96
N THR A 70 5.58 -2.04 5.16
CA THR A 70 6.70 -3.00 5.18
C THR A 70 7.29 -3.18 6.58
N GLY A 71 7.40 -2.10 7.35
CA GLY A 71 7.89 -2.11 8.73
C GLY A 71 7.00 -2.87 9.73
N ASP A 72 5.75 -3.18 9.37
CA ASP A 72 4.81 -3.95 10.19
C ASP A 72 4.52 -5.36 9.62
N GLY A 73 5.09 -5.70 8.45
CA GLY A 73 5.03 -7.05 7.89
C GLY A 73 4.46 -7.13 6.47
N SER A 74 4.05 -6.01 5.87
CA SER A 74 3.36 -5.93 4.57
C SER A 74 2.00 -6.64 4.54
N GLY A 75 1.19 -6.33 3.53
CA GLY A 75 -0.13 -6.95 3.31
C GLY A 75 -1.26 -6.09 3.86
N ALA A 76 -2.48 -6.64 3.85
CA ALA A 76 -3.63 -6.00 4.47
C ALA A 76 -4.49 -7.05 5.20
N THR A 77 -5.22 -6.62 6.22
CA THR A 77 -6.21 -7.46 6.91
C THR A 77 -7.61 -6.85 6.83
N VAL A 78 -8.62 -7.70 6.66
CA VAL A 78 -10.03 -7.31 6.58
C VAL A 78 -10.78 -7.91 7.77
N TYR A 79 -11.60 -7.09 8.42
CA TYR A 79 -12.42 -7.45 9.56
C TYR A 79 -13.88 -7.13 9.20
N GLY A 80 -14.63 -8.13 8.76
CA GLY A 80 -16.01 -8.01 8.29
C GLY A 80 -17.05 -8.32 9.37
N HIS A 81 -18.28 -7.85 9.16
CA HIS A 81 -19.43 -8.02 10.05
C HIS A 81 -19.23 -7.38 11.43
N VAL A 82 -18.54 -6.24 11.46
CA VAL A 82 -18.19 -5.53 12.69
C VAL A 82 -18.84 -4.14 12.75
N ILE A 83 -18.90 -3.57 13.95
CA ILE A 83 -19.13 -2.14 14.19
C ILE A 83 -17.75 -1.50 14.41
N PRO A 84 -17.25 -0.69 13.47
CA PRO A 84 -15.93 -0.06 13.60
C PRO A 84 -15.84 0.90 14.79
N GLU A 85 -14.68 0.93 15.44
CA GLU A 85 -14.34 1.85 16.52
C GLU A 85 -13.13 2.74 16.17
N VAL A 86 -12.63 2.63 14.93
CA VAL A 86 -11.51 3.39 14.36
C VAL A 86 -11.91 4.07 13.06
N LYS A 87 -11.17 5.11 12.65
CA LYS A 87 -11.48 5.91 11.44
C LYS A 87 -10.46 5.69 10.33
N VAL A 88 -10.89 5.89 9.08
CA VAL A 88 -9.99 5.88 7.92
C VAL A 88 -8.83 6.86 8.12
N GLY A 89 -7.59 6.38 7.94
CA GLY A 89 -6.36 7.13 8.15
C GLY A 89 -5.76 7.01 9.55
N GLU A 90 -6.44 6.38 10.49
CA GLU A 90 -5.92 6.12 11.83
C GLU A 90 -4.84 5.04 11.78
N ARG A 91 -3.72 5.25 12.50
CA ARG A 91 -2.72 4.20 12.75
C ARG A 91 -3.21 3.35 13.91
N VAL A 92 -3.14 2.03 13.76
CA VAL A 92 -3.46 1.06 14.80
C VAL A 92 -2.25 0.16 15.03
N GLU A 93 -2.02 -0.22 16.28
CA GLU A 93 -0.98 -1.17 16.66
C GLU A 93 -1.50 -2.61 16.67
N ALA A 94 -0.60 -3.59 16.53
CA ALA A 94 -0.98 -5.00 16.64
C ALA A 94 -1.53 -5.27 18.06
N GLY A 95 -2.69 -5.91 18.16
CA GLY A 95 -3.41 -6.14 19.41
C GLY A 95 -4.26 -4.96 19.88
N GLN A 96 -4.27 -3.81 19.18
CA GLN A 96 -5.19 -2.71 19.46
C GLN A 96 -6.62 -3.10 19.12
N ARG A 97 -7.59 -2.74 19.97
CA ARG A 97 -9.02 -2.90 19.68
C ARG A 97 -9.44 -1.92 18.59
N ILE A 98 -10.05 -2.45 17.52
CA ILE A 98 -10.43 -1.65 16.34
C ILE A 98 -11.92 -1.69 16.04
N ALA A 99 -12.64 -2.68 16.58
CA ALA A 99 -14.06 -2.86 16.34
C ALA A 99 -14.69 -3.78 17.39
N ARG A 100 -15.98 -4.05 17.21
CA ARG A 100 -16.72 -5.12 17.90
C ARG A 100 -17.58 -5.87 16.90
N ILE A 101 -17.79 -7.17 17.09
CA ILE A 101 -18.66 -7.96 16.22
C ILE A 101 -20.08 -7.37 16.26
N ASN A 102 -20.69 -7.17 15.10
CA ASN A 102 -22.05 -6.65 15.02
C ASN A 102 -23.03 -7.69 15.61
N PRO A 103 -23.85 -7.35 16.64
CA PRO A 103 -24.76 -8.31 17.27
C PRO A 103 -25.98 -8.63 16.40
N THR A 104 -26.22 -7.89 15.33
CA THR A 104 -27.40 -8.04 14.48
C THR A 104 -27.15 -9.05 13.36
N LYS A 105 -27.96 -10.11 13.33
CA LYS A 105 -28.12 -11.00 12.17
C LYS A 105 -28.86 -10.24 11.06
N GLY A 106 -28.36 -10.30 9.82
CA GLY A 106 -29.02 -9.67 8.69
C GLY A 106 -28.31 -9.89 7.35
N PRO A 107 -28.80 -9.26 6.26
CA PRO A 107 -28.20 -9.45 4.93
C PRO A 107 -26.73 -9.04 4.88
N GLY A 108 -26.32 -8.06 5.70
CA GLY A 108 -24.93 -7.61 5.80
C GLY A 108 -23.96 -8.63 6.42
N ASN A 109 -24.45 -9.71 7.03
CA ASN A 109 -23.60 -10.80 7.55
C ASN A 109 -23.95 -12.17 6.97
N GLY A 110 -24.47 -12.20 5.74
CA GLY A 110 -24.89 -13.45 5.09
C GLY A 110 -26.10 -14.11 5.75
N ASN A 111 -26.83 -13.37 6.61
CA ASN A 111 -27.96 -13.88 7.38
C ASN A 111 -27.62 -15.10 8.23
N VAL A 112 -26.40 -15.13 8.80
CA VAL A 112 -25.95 -16.15 9.78
C VAL A 112 -25.74 -15.53 11.17
N SER A 113 -25.53 -16.37 12.18
CA SER A 113 -25.27 -15.90 13.55
C SER A 113 -24.09 -14.93 13.61
N PRO A 114 -24.09 -13.92 14.51
CA PRO A 114 -22.97 -12.99 14.68
C PRO A 114 -21.61 -13.71 14.79
N HIS A 115 -20.69 -13.30 13.94
CA HIS A 115 -19.33 -13.83 13.83
C HIS A 115 -18.42 -12.72 13.28
N LEU A 116 -17.11 -12.90 13.41
CA LEU A 116 -16.11 -12.09 12.73
C LEU A 116 -15.72 -12.81 11.44
N HIS A 117 -15.87 -12.15 10.30
CA HIS A 117 -15.23 -12.61 9.07
C HIS A 117 -13.84 -11.97 8.95
N PHE A 118 -12.80 -12.75 8.72
CA PHE A 118 -11.42 -12.27 8.70
C PHE A 118 -10.67 -12.71 7.43
N GLU A 119 -10.12 -11.76 6.68
CA GLU A 119 -9.28 -12.04 5.50
C GLU A 119 -7.85 -11.52 5.71
N TRP A 120 -6.89 -12.19 5.06
CA TRP A 120 -5.51 -11.72 4.97
C TRP A 120 -5.09 -11.60 3.50
N HIS A 121 -4.68 -10.40 3.10
CA HIS A 121 -4.25 -10.10 1.73
C HIS A 121 -2.72 -9.97 1.70
N ARG A 122 -2.08 -10.58 0.70
CA ARG A 122 -0.62 -10.67 0.56
C ARG A 122 0.05 -9.30 0.38
N TYR A 123 -0.59 -8.37 -0.33
CA TYR A 123 0.00 -7.07 -0.68
C TYR A 123 -0.84 -5.89 -0.20
N ALA A 124 -2.03 -5.73 -0.76
CA ALA A 124 -3.01 -4.71 -0.43
C ALA A 124 -4.40 -5.33 -0.56
N TYR A 125 -5.43 -4.67 0.00
CA TYR A 125 -6.80 -5.11 -0.20
C TYR A 125 -7.17 -5.07 -1.69
N VAL A 126 -7.67 -6.19 -2.20
CA VAL A 126 -8.25 -6.29 -3.56
C VAL A 126 -9.69 -6.76 -3.50
N ASP A 127 -10.57 -6.04 -4.18
CA ASP A 127 -12.00 -6.40 -4.25
C ASP A 127 -12.24 -7.64 -5.13
N ARG A 128 -11.46 -7.78 -6.21
CA ARG A 128 -11.44 -8.98 -7.05
C ARG A 128 -10.47 -10.01 -6.50
N ARG A 129 -10.94 -10.76 -5.52
CA ARG A 129 -10.16 -11.77 -4.79
C ARG A 129 -9.75 -12.92 -5.71
N ASN A 130 -8.52 -13.39 -5.51
CA ASN A 130 -7.98 -14.61 -6.11
C ASN A 130 -6.98 -15.26 -5.15
N GLU A 131 -6.65 -16.52 -5.41
CA GLU A 131 -5.77 -17.35 -4.56
C GLU A 131 -4.31 -16.85 -4.47
N ARG A 132 -3.87 -15.97 -5.36
CA ARG A 132 -2.52 -15.37 -5.29
C ARG A 132 -2.47 -14.22 -4.30
N ASP A 133 -3.57 -13.48 -4.20
CA ASP A 133 -3.65 -12.23 -3.45
C ASP A 133 -4.23 -12.41 -2.05
N VAL A 134 -5.12 -13.39 -1.85
CA VAL A 134 -5.70 -13.69 -0.53
C VAL A 134 -5.12 -14.97 0.03
N LEU A 135 -4.65 -14.91 1.28
CA LEU A 135 -3.95 -15.98 1.97
C LEU A 135 -4.88 -16.62 3.01
N ASP A 136 -4.69 -17.92 3.28
CA ASP A 136 -5.29 -18.57 4.44
C ASP A 136 -4.78 -17.88 5.73
N PRO A 137 -5.68 -17.27 6.53
CA PRO A 137 -5.30 -16.60 7.77
C PRO A 137 -4.74 -17.53 8.85
N LEU A 138 -5.15 -18.80 8.92
CA LEU A 138 -4.82 -19.66 10.06
C LEU A 138 -3.31 -19.96 10.17
N PRO A 139 -2.59 -20.33 9.08
CA PRO A 139 -1.14 -20.47 9.12
C PRO A 139 -0.42 -19.16 9.50
N LEU A 140 -0.97 -18.00 9.14
CA LEU A 140 -0.38 -16.70 9.45
C LEU A 140 -0.57 -16.30 10.92
N LEU A 141 -1.63 -16.79 11.56
CA LEU A 141 -1.94 -16.60 12.97
C LEU A 141 -1.34 -17.68 13.88
N ALA A 142 -0.73 -18.73 13.32
CA ALA A 142 -0.04 -19.75 14.09
C ALA A 142 1.06 -19.13 14.97
N GLY A 143 0.97 -19.31 16.28
CA GLY A 143 1.91 -18.72 17.26
C GLY A 143 1.68 -17.23 17.56
N ALA A 144 0.63 -16.61 17.03
CA ALA A 144 0.25 -15.24 17.38
C ALA A 144 -0.16 -15.13 18.86
N ALA A 145 0.11 -13.97 19.46
CA ALA A 145 -0.32 -13.64 20.81
C ALA A 145 -1.84 -13.42 20.86
N TYR A 146 -2.45 -13.59 22.03
CA TYR A 146 -3.85 -13.24 22.22
C TYR A 146 -3.99 -11.83 22.82
N PRO A 147 -4.99 -11.05 22.38
CA PRO A 147 -5.34 -9.80 23.04
C PRO A 147 -5.65 -10.04 24.52
N GLY A 148 -5.02 -9.26 25.42
CA GLY A 148 -5.14 -9.40 26.88
C GLY A 148 -4.09 -10.30 27.55
N ASP A 149 -3.33 -11.11 26.79
CA ASP A 149 -2.18 -11.87 27.32
C ASP A 149 -0.87 -11.04 27.28
N ALA A 150 -0.87 -9.91 26.56
CA ALA A 150 0.22 -8.92 26.55
C ALA A 150 -0.16 -7.69 27.39
N PRO A 151 0.79 -7.01 28.06
CA PRO A 151 0.49 -5.79 28.79
C PRO A 151 -0.15 -4.77 27.84
N ALA A 152 -1.25 -4.16 28.27
CA ALA A 152 -1.98 -3.16 27.49
C ALA A 152 -1.03 -2.01 27.13
N THR A 153 -0.59 -1.95 25.89
CA THR A 153 0.13 -0.77 25.39
C THR A 153 -0.88 0.37 25.34
N VAL A 154 -0.63 1.39 26.16
CA VAL A 154 -1.30 2.68 26.08
C VAL A 154 -1.13 3.18 24.64
N PRO A 155 -2.20 3.62 23.94
CA PRO A 155 -2.05 4.18 22.61
C PRO A 155 -1.12 5.41 22.70
N PRO A 156 -0.07 5.50 21.86
CA PRO A 156 0.79 6.67 21.89
C PRO A 156 -0.02 7.90 21.48
N VAL A 157 0.28 9.02 22.13
CA VAL A 157 -0.26 10.34 21.79
C VAL A 157 0.05 10.63 20.33
N GLN A 158 -0.95 11.11 19.58
CA GLN A 158 -0.82 11.53 18.18
C GLN A 158 0.20 12.66 18.04
N GLU A 159 1.45 12.31 17.78
CA GLU A 159 2.40 13.21 17.12
C GLU A 159 2.20 13.15 15.60
N THR A 160 2.54 14.24 14.92
CA THR A 160 2.32 14.45 13.48
C THR A 160 2.75 13.20 12.68
N PRO A 161 1.90 12.64 11.80
CA PRO A 161 2.14 11.31 11.23
C PRO A 161 3.37 11.32 10.32
N VAL A 162 4.49 10.84 10.86
CA VAL A 162 5.59 10.28 10.08
C VAL A 162 5.18 8.88 9.64
N ASN A 163 5.31 8.57 8.35
CA ASN A 163 5.03 7.23 7.86
C ASN A 163 6.13 6.24 8.32
N SER A 164 5.98 4.95 8.00
CA SER A 164 6.96 3.88 8.29
C SER A 164 8.37 4.11 7.71
N LEU A 165 8.57 5.19 6.93
CA LEU A 165 9.83 5.61 6.32
C LEU A 165 10.38 6.90 6.94
N GLY A 166 9.79 7.39 8.05
CA GLY A 166 10.21 8.63 8.71
C GLY A 166 9.89 9.91 7.95
N ILE A 167 9.06 9.85 6.90
CA ILE A 167 8.67 11.01 6.09
C ILE A 167 7.33 11.54 6.59
N PRO A 168 7.22 12.83 6.98
CA PRO A 168 5.95 13.42 7.36
C PRO A 168 4.96 13.34 6.18
N PHE A 169 3.78 12.76 6.43
CA PHE A 169 2.72 12.68 5.43
C PHE A 169 2.35 14.09 4.95
N GLY A 170 2.40 14.30 3.64
CA GLY A 170 2.05 15.59 3.04
C GLY A 170 3.04 16.72 3.29
N LYS A 171 4.28 16.44 3.68
CA LYS A 171 5.35 17.45 3.84
C LYS A 171 5.46 18.40 2.63
N TYR A 172 5.24 17.87 1.42
CA TYR A 172 5.31 18.62 0.16
C TYR A 172 3.95 18.64 -0.58
N LYS A 173 2.83 18.53 0.15
CA LYS A 173 1.51 18.65 -0.44
C LYS A 173 1.33 20.03 -1.08
N GLY A 174 0.88 20.06 -2.33
CA GLY A 174 0.69 21.31 -3.07
C GLY A 174 1.99 21.92 -3.60
N TRP A 175 3.11 21.18 -3.57
CA TRP A 175 4.41 21.66 -4.07
C TRP A 175 4.34 22.05 -5.54
N ARG A 176 4.94 23.20 -5.88
CA ARG A 176 5.10 23.74 -7.24
C ARG A 176 6.57 24.07 -7.49
N GLY A 177 7.02 23.98 -8.74
CA GLY A 177 8.44 24.09 -9.11
C GLY A 177 9.21 22.81 -8.85
N ASP A 178 10.51 22.84 -9.11
CA ASP A 178 11.36 21.65 -9.10
C ASP A 178 11.38 20.92 -7.74
N PRO A 179 11.01 19.63 -7.66
CA PRO A 179 11.00 18.81 -6.45
C PRO A 179 12.41 18.43 -6.00
N THR A 180 13.21 19.42 -5.59
CA THR A 180 14.56 19.26 -5.03
C THR A 180 14.60 18.37 -3.77
N TRP A 181 13.44 18.12 -3.16
CA TRP A 181 13.24 17.19 -2.06
C TRP A 181 13.26 15.71 -2.44
N LEU A 182 13.27 15.34 -3.73
CA LEU A 182 13.25 13.94 -4.17
C LEU A 182 14.38 13.12 -3.55
N ALA A 183 15.60 13.66 -3.53
CA ALA A 183 16.76 12.97 -2.98
C ALA A 183 16.63 12.70 -1.46
N GLU A 184 15.96 13.60 -0.73
CA GLU A 184 15.66 13.43 0.70
C GLU A 184 14.66 12.28 0.89
N VAL A 185 13.56 12.29 0.13
CA VAL A 185 12.50 11.28 0.19
C VAL A 185 13.03 9.88 -0.15
N ILE A 186 13.88 9.77 -1.17
CA ILE A 186 14.47 8.47 -1.58
C ILE A 186 15.38 7.92 -0.47
N ARG A 187 16.22 8.77 0.13
CA ARG A 187 17.11 8.36 1.24
C ARG A 187 16.32 7.96 2.48
N ALA A 188 15.31 8.74 2.85
CA ALA A 188 14.44 8.43 3.99
C ALA A 188 13.69 7.10 3.77
N ALA A 189 13.35 6.78 2.53
CA ALA A 189 12.78 5.48 2.16
C ALA A 189 13.78 4.29 2.23
N GLY A 190 15.05 4.53 2.59
CA GLY A 190 16.08 3.50 2.69
C GLY A 190 16.55 2.94 1.34
N LEU A 191 16.28 3.65 0.24
CA LEU A 191 16.62 3.20 -1.10
C LEU A 191 18.06 3.63 -1.47
N PRO A 192 18.85 2.74 -2.11
CA PRO A 192 20.15 3.13 -2.67
C PRO A 192 19.94 4.22 -3.72
N LEU A 193 20.69 5.32 -3.62
CA LEU A 193 20.53 6.50 -4.47
C LEU A 193 21.85 6.90 -5.13
N ILE A 194 21.82 7.08 -6.45
CA ILE A 194 22.87 7.72 -7.24
C ILE A 194 22.35 9.08 -7.72
N GLU A 195 22.98 10.16 -7.28
CA GLU A 195 22.72 11.51 -7.80
C GLU A 195 23.60 11.76 -9.04
N HIS A 196 22.99 11.99 -10.20
CA HIS A 196 23.74 12.27 -11.43
C HIS A 196 24.20 13.74 -11.47
N GLU A 197 25.41 14.00 -11.95
CA GLU A 197 25.91 15.37 -12.08
C GLU A 197 24.88 16.29 -12.76
N GLY A 198 24.68 17.51 -12.24
CA GLY A 198 23.74 18.49 -12.78
C GLY A 198 22.25 18.21 -12.55
N TRP A 199 21.87 17.13 -11.83
CA TRP A 199 20.45 16.75 -11.67
C TRP A 199 19.55 17.86 -11.13
N ARG A 200 20.08 18.73 -10.26
CA ARG A 200 19.34 19.84 -9.63
C ARG A 200 18.87 20.91 -10.61
N ASN A 201 19.52 21.04 -11.76
CA ASN A 201 19.24 22.06 -12.77
C ASN A 201 18.80 21.44 -14.09
N ARG A 202 18.61 20.12 -14.14
CA ARG A 202 18.25 19.38 -15.36
C ARG A 202 16.73 19.27 -15.45
N GLY A 203 16.17 19.58 -16.62
CA GLY A 203 14.76 19.48 -16.94
C GLY A 203 14.38 20.43 -18.09
N HIS A 204 13.11 20.41 -18.47
CA HIS A 204 12.53 21.23 -19.55
C HIS A 204 11.66 22.39 -19.01
N GLY A 205 11.85 22.75 -17.74
CA GLY A 205 11.10 23.79 -17.04
C GLY A 205 10.59 23.33 -15.67
N ASP A 206 9.84 24.22 -15.02
CA ASP A 206 9.31 24.01 -13.67
C ASP A 206 8.01 23.23 -13.65
N PHE A 207 7.85 22.41 -12.61
CA PHE A 207 6.59 21.74 -12.32
C PHE A 207 5.47 22.74 -11.96
N ARG A 208 4.23 22.38 -12.34
CA ARG A 208 3.03 22.92 -11.70
C ARG A 208 2.87 22.25 -10.34
N GLU A 209 1.65 22.09 -9.84
CA GLU A 209 1.45 21.24 -8.68
C GLU A 209 1.85 19.80 -9.01
N VAL A 210 2.75 19.23 -8.21
CA VAL A 210 3.14 17.82 -8.32
C VAL A 210 2.04 16.95 -7.72
N LEU A 211 1.34 16.20 -8.57
CA LEU A 211 0.17 15.41 -8.23
C LEU A 211 0.45 13.92 -8.03
N GLY A 212 1.59 13.42 -8.47
CA GLY A 212 1.95 12.03 -8.24
C GLY A 212 3.12 11.52 -9.06
N VAL A 213 3.16 10.21 -9.22
CA VAL A 213 4.20 9.47 -9.93
C VAL A 213 3.61 8.81 -11.17
N LEU A 214 4.37 8.78 -12.26
CA LEU A 214 4.02 8.06 -13.47
C LEU A 214 5.11 7.02 -13.75
N CYS A 215 4.70 5.75 -13.74
CA CYS A 215 5.59 4.60 -13.80
C CYS A 215 5.75 4.08 -15.23
N HIS A 216 6.99 3.94 -15.67
CA HIS A 216 7.39 3.38 -16.95
C HIS A 216 8.49 2.32 -16.80
N HIS A 217 8.85 1.75 -17.94
CA HIS A 217 10.05 0.94 -18.11
C HIS A 217 10.79 1.40 -19.37
N THR A 218 12.11 1.23 -19.36
CA THR A 218 13.00 1.78 -20.40
C THR A 218 12.88 1.11 -21.78
N ALA A 219 12.18 -0.03 -21.85
CA ALA A 219 12.04 -0.90 -23.03
C ALA A 219 13.35 -1.52 -23.58
N GLY A 220 14.51 -1.22 -22.98
CA GLY A 220 15.80 -1.82 -23.33
C GLY A 220 16.21 -2.97 -22.38
N GLY A 221 16.12 -2.73 -21.07
CA GLY A 221 16.57 -3.65 -20.01
C GLY A 221 18.08 -3.70 -19.81
N GLY A 222 18.85 -2.78 -20.40
CA GLY A 222 20.32 -2.78 -20.38
C GLY A 222 20.94 -1.92 -19.29
N LYS A 223 22.21 -2.21 -18.94
CA LYS A 223 23.01 -1.50 -17.91
C LYS A 223 23.20 0.01 -18.18
N ASN A 224 22.95 0.46 -19.41
CA ASN A 224 23.16 1.85 -19.84
C ASN A 224 21.86 2.55 -20.25
N ASP A 225 20.68 1.95 -20.03
CA ASP A 225 19.41 2.55 -20.40
C ASP A 225 19.18 3.91 -19.72
N TRP A 226 19.78 4.12 -18.53
CA TRP A 226 19.75 5.42 -17.86
C TRP A 226 20.30 6.56 -18.73
N ARG A 227 21.21 6.28 -19.68
CA ARG A 227 21.73 7.30 -20.62
C ARG A 227 20.66 7.76 -21.57
N ILE A 228 19.81 6.86 -22.07
CA ILE A 228 18.66 7.22 -22.90
C ILE A 228 17.70 8.10 -22.09
N VAL A 229 17.49 7.77 -20.81
CA VAL A 229 16.63 8.58 -19.94
C VAL A 229 17.24 9.97 -19.67
N GLN A 230 18.55 10.07 -19.51
CA GLN A 230 19.22 11.35 -19.25
C GLN A 230 19.38 12.22 -20.51
N ASP A 231 19.91 11.63 -21.57
CA ASP A 231 20.39 12.31 -22.77
C ASP A 231 19.29 12.37 -23.85
N GLY A 232 18.29 11.49 -23.74
CA GLY A 232 17.19 11.36 -24.68
C GLY A 232 17.52 10.41 -25.82
N ARG A 233 16.76 10.60 -26.90
CA ARG A 233 16.83 9.85 -28.14
C ARG A 233 16.78 10.83 -29.32
N PRO A 234 17.16 10.42 -30.55
CA PRO A 234 17.23 11.35 -31.68
C PRO A 234 15.94 12.12 -31.98
N ASP A 235 14.78 11.54 -31.67
CA ASP A 235 13.46 12.16 -31.85
C ASP A 235 12.92 12.89 -30.62
N LEU A 236 13.56 12.79 -29.45
CA LEU A 236 13.09 13.37 -28.19
C LEU A 236 14.28 13.70 -27.26
N PRO A 237 14.61 14.98 -27.04
CA PRO A 237 15.72 15.37 -26.19
C PRO A 237 15.47 14.97 -24.73
N GLY A 238 16.52 14.54 -24.03
CA GLY A 238 16.45 14.24 -22.61
C GLY A 238 16.36 15.51 -21.75
N PRO A 239 16.00 15.39 -20.46
CA PRO A 239 15.67 14.14 -19.77
C PRO A 239 14.27 13.61 -20.11
N LEU A 240 14.15 12.28 -20.18
CA LEU A 240 12.90 11.56 -20.41
C LEU A 240 12.19 11.21 -19.10
N ALA A 241 12.87 11.15 -17.97
CA ALA A 241 12.27 10.99 -16.64
C ALA A 241 13.20 11.52 -15.54
N GLN A 242 12.63 11.82 -14.37
CA GLN A 242 13.37 12.28 -13.20
C GLN A 242 14.20 11.14 -12.59
N LEU A 243 13.63 9.94 -12.56
CA LEU A 243 14.19 8.80 -11.84
C LEU A 243 14.37 7.60 -12.77
N VAL A 244 15.48 6.88 -12.59
CA VAL A 244 15.69 5.55 -13.18
C VAL A 244 15.80 4.52 -12.07
N LEU A 245 15.11 3.39 -12.18
CA LEU A 245 15.18 2.29 -11.22
C LEU A 245 15.92 1.09 -11.84
N GLU A 246 17.12 0.83 -11.34
CA GLU A 246 18.02 -0.22 -11.82
C GLU A 246 17.56 -1.63 -11.41
N LYS A 247 18.10 -2.64 -12.08
CA LYS A 247 17.81 -4.07 -11.82
C LYS A 247 18.18 -4.52 -10.41
N ASP A 248 19.17 -3.88 -9.78
CA ASP A 248 19.58 -4.15 -8.40
C ASP A 248 18.76 -3.37 -7.35
N GLY A 249 17.78 -2.57 -7.79
CA GLY A 249 16.94 -1.73 -6.94
C GLY A 249 17.53 -0.35 -6.62
N THR A 250 18.68 0.02 -7.20
CA THR A 250 19.24 1.37 -7.07
C THR A 250 18.40 2.39 -7.83
N VAL A 251 18.13 3.52 -7.21
CA VAL A 251 17.47 4.67 -7.84
C VAL A 251 18.54 5.63 -8.33
N ARG A 252 18.48 6.04 -9.59
CA ARG A 252 19.26 7.17 -10.12
C ARG A 252 18.36 8.40 -10.20
N LEU A 253 18.83 9.49 -9.61
CA LEU A 253 18.19 10.80 -9.75
C LEU A 253 18.85 11.55 -10.91
N ILE A 254 18.14 11.60 -12.03
CA ILE A 254 18.57 12.18 -13.30
C ILE A 254 18.25 13.67 -13.33
N ALA A 255 17.06 14.06 -12.92
CA ALA A 255 16.57 15.43 -13.06
C ALA A 255 15.55 15.73 -11.97
N VAL A 256 15.37 17.01 -11.64
CA VAL A 256 14.20 17.47 -10.89
C VAL A 256 13.24 18.30 -11.70
N GLY A 257 13.66 18.97 -12.77
CA GLY A 257 12.73 19.67 -13.63
C GLY A 257 11.81 18.73 -14.42
N VAL A 258 10.90 19.33 -15.17
CA VAL A 258 9.96 18.60 -16.05
C VAL A 258 10.74 17.71 -17.02
N CYS A 259 10.26 16.49 -17.22
CA CYS A 259 10.82 15.49 -18.13
C CYS A 259 9.74 15.05 -19.15
N TRP A 260 10.15 14.43 -20.25
CA TRP A 260 9.24 13.94 -21.28
C TRP A 260 8.84 12.46 -21.10
N HIS A 261 8.34 12.11 -19.91
CA HIS A 261 7.95 10.72 -19.57
C HIS A 261 6.53 10.39 -20.04
N ALA A 262 5.61 11.33 -19.94
CA ALA A 262 4.22 11.14 -20.29
C ALA A 262 3.95 11.38 -21.78
N GLY A 263 3.27 10.43 -22.40
CA GLY A 263 2.67 10.57 -23.73
C GLY A 263 1.32 11.31 -23.72
N ARG A 264 0.65 11.33 -24.87
CA ARG A 264 -0.73 11.82 -24.99
C ARG A 264 -1.68 10.91 -24.19
N GLY A 265 -2.57 11.50 -23.41
CA GLY A 265 -3.46 10.76 -22.52
C GLY A 265 -4.40 11.65 -21.72
N LYS A 266 -5.36 11.02 -21.04
CA LYS A 266 -6.32 11.68 -20.15
C LYS A 266 -6.59 10.79 -18.94
N TRP A 267 -6.55 11.38 -17.76
CA TRP A 267 -6.92 10.72 -16.50
C TRP A 267 -7.78 11.68 -15.65
N PRO A 268 -8.82 11.19 -14.94
CA PRO A 268 -9.64 12.04 -14.08
C PRO A 268 -8.80 12.85 -13.07
N GLY A 269 -9.01 14.17 -13.06
CA GLY A 269 -8.30 15.09 -12.17
C GLY A 269 -6.94 15.58 -12.68
N TRP A 270 -6.47 15.10 -13.83
CA TRP A 270 -5.24 15.57 -14.46
C TRP A 270 -5.53 16.31 -15.77
N GLU A 271 -4.64 17.22 -16.13
CA GLU A 271 -4.73 17.90 -17.41
C GLU A 271 -4.51 16.93 -18.58
N THR A 272 -5.39 17.00 -19.58
CA THR A 272 -5.30 16.16 -20.77
C THR A 272 -4.04 16.52 -21.56
N ASN A 273 -3.27 15.49 -21.93
CA ASN A 273 -2.00 15.58 -22.67
C ASN A 273 -0.89 16.39 -21.97
N ASN A 274 -0.95 16.59 -20.65
CA ASN A 274 -0.02 17.47 -19.96
C ASN A 274 0.54 16.92 -18.64
N ALA A 275 0.53 15.60 -18.46
CA ALA A 275 0.96 14.96 -17.22
C ALA A 275 2.44 15.18 -16.88
N ASN A 276 3.29 15.52 -17.87
CA ASN A 276 4.70 15.86 -17.66
C ASN A 276 4.92 16.97 -16.62
N PHE A 277 4.00 17.94 -16.56
CA PHE A 277 4.08 19.09 -15.65
C PHE A 277 3.48 18.85 -14.26
N GLN A 278 2.92 17.66 -14.03
CA GLN A 278 2.19 17.33 -12.79
C GLN A 278 2.61 15.98 -12.19
N THR A 279 3.51 15.23 -12.82
CA THR A 279 3.93 13.91 -12.34
C THR A 279 5.43 13.72 -12.40
N ILE A 280 5.96 13.01 -11.41
CA ILE A 280 7.34 12.55 -11.40
C ILE A 280 7.41 11.25 -12.20
N GLY A 281 8.19 11.23 -13.27
CA GLY A 281 8.46 10.07 -14.09
C GLY A 281 9.49 9.14 -13.44
N VAL A 282 9.18 7.84 -13.44
CA VAL A 282 10.10 6.77 -13.05
C VAL A 282 10.25 5.80 -14.21
N GLU A 283 11.48 5.58 -14.67
CA GLU A 283 11.82 4.63 -15.71
C GLU A 283 12.56 3.44 -15.10
N ALA A 284 11.90 2.30 -14.95
CA ALA A 284 12.57 1.09 -14.47
C ALA A 284 13.30 0.38 -15.61
N VAL A 285 14.56 0.01 -15.40
CA VAL A 285 15.36 -0.71 -16.41
C VAL A 285 14.73 -2.07 -16.66
N SER A 286 14.07 -2.24 -17.80
CA SER A 286 13.34 -3.46 -18.16
C SER A 286 12.97 -3.45 -19.64
N ARG A 287 13.00 -4.63 -20.26
CA ARG A 287 12.47 -4.83 -21.62
C ARG A 287 10.95 -4.69 -21.69
N GLY A 288 10.26 -4.84 -20.55
CA GLY A 288 8.81 -4.76 -20.47
C GLY A 288 8.05 -5.78 -21.31
N THR A 289 8.71 -6.86 -21.74
CA THR A 289 8.16 -7.90 -22.62
C THR A 289 8.73 -9.28 -22.25
N ALA A 290 8.06 -10.34 -22.68
CA ALA A 290 8.50 -11.71 -22.42
C ALA A 290 9.81 -12.06 -23.20
N PRO A 291 10.75 -12.84 -22.60
CA PRO A 291 10.71 -13.33 -21.22
C PRO A 291 10.96 -12.19 -20.23
N TRP A 292 10.07 -12.04 -19.25
CA TRP A 292 10.10 -10.92 -18.30
C TRP A 292 11.43 -10.90 -17.53
N ASP A 293 12.01 -9.72 -17.35
CA ASP A 293 13.34 -9.53 -16.76
C ASP A 293 13.32 -8.68 -15.48
N TRP A 294 12.15 -8.47 -14.87
CA TRP A 294 12.00 -7.80 -13.59
C TRP A 294 12.62 -8.61 -12.47
N THR A 295 13.41 -7.98 -11.60
CA THR A 295 13.94 -8.63 -10.40
C THR A 295 13.04 -8.35 -9.20
N ASP A 296 13.04 -9.24 -8.20
CA ASP A 296 12.24 -9.05 -6.98
C ASP A 296 12.64 -7.78 -6.21
N VAL A 297 13.93 -7.47 -6.16
CA VAL A 297 14.44 -6.25 -5.51
C VAL A 297 14.02 -5.00 -6.26
N GLN A 298 14.04 -5.01 -7.59
CA GLN A 298 13.56 -3.91 -8.41
C GLN A 298 12.06 -3.68 -8.17
N LEU A 299 11.22 -4.72 -8.25
CA LEU A 299 9.78 -4.60 -8.03
C LEU A 299 9.43 -4.12 -6.62
N ARG A 300 10.14 -4.62 -5.60
CA ARG A 300 9.97 -4.15 -4.21
C ARG A 300 10.33 -2.67 -4.09
N ASN A 301 11.51 -2.28 -4.58
CA ASN A 301 11.99 -0.90 -4.46
C ASN A 301 11.16 0.08 -5.30
N TYR A 302 10.58 -0.36 -6.41
CA TYR A 302 9.63 0.44 -7.20
C TYR A 302 8.41 0.83 -6.36
N LYS A 303 7.81 -0.15 -5.67
CA LYS A 303 6.67 0.08 -4.79
C LYS A 303 7.01 1.03 -3.64
N ILE A 304 8.16 0.82 -3.00
CA ILE A 304 8.66 1.69 -1.90
C ILE A 304 8.87 3.11 -2.42
N LEU A 305 9.50 3.28 -3.58
CA LEU A 305 9.77 4.57 -4.19
C LEU A 305 8.47 5.35 -4.47
N CYS A 306 7.52 4.70 -5.14
CA CYS A 306 6.22 5.30 -5.43
C CYS A 306 5.47 5.67 -4.15
N ALA A 307 5.43 4.76 -3.17
CA ALA A 307 4.78 5.02 -1.89
C ALA A 307 5.42 6.19 -1.14
N ALA A 308 6.76 6.28 -1.13
CA ALA A 308 7.48 7.36 -0.47
C ALA A 308 7.14 8.73 -1.09
N ILE A 309 7.17 8.83 -2.42
CA ILE A 309 6.85 10.07 -3.14
C ILE A 309 5.37 10.44 -2.92
N MET A 310 4.45 9.50 -3.10
CA MET A 310 3.02 9.75 -2.92
C MET A 310 2.71 10.21 -1.49
N ASN A 311 3.31 9.56 -0.48
CA ASN A 311 3.19 9.95 0.92
C ASN A 311 3.70 11.37 1.16
N ALA A 312 4.87 11.71 0.60
CA ALA A 312 5.46 13.04 0.72
C ALA A 312 4.55 14.12 0.11
N LEU A 313 3.79 13.79 -0.95
CA LEU A 313 2.76 14.64 -1.57
C LEU A 313 1.41 14.62 -0.83
N GLY A 314 1.28 13.84 0.24
CA GLY A 314 0.04 13.73 1.03
C GLY A 314 -1.05 12.95 0.29
N ARG A 315 -0.64 12.01 -0.56
CA ARG A 315 -1.50 11.12 -1.35
C ARG A 315 -1.24 9.68 -0.94
N ARG A 316 -2.29 8.87 -0.90
CA ARG A 316 -2.15 7.43 -0.66
C ARG A 316 -1.72 6.78 -1.97
N ALA A 317 -0.68 5.95 -1.93
CA ALA A 317 -0.40 5.06 -3.05
C ALA A 317 -1.55 4.04 -3.11
N ALA A 318 -2.27 4.03 -4.23
CA ALA A 318 -3.32 3.05 -4.51
C ALA A 318 -2.71 1.82 -5.21
#